data_AF-A0A0Q9M508-F1
#
_entry.id   AF-A0A0Q9M508-F1
#
_cell.length_a   1.000
_cell.length_b   1.000
_cell.length_c   1.000
_cell.angle_alpha   90.00
_cell.angle_beta   90.00
_cell.angle_gamma   90.00
#
_symmetry.space_group_name_H-M   'P 1'
#
loop_
_entity.id
_entity.type
_entity.pdbx_description
1 polymer ?
#
loop_
_entity_poly.entity_id
_entity_poly.type
_entity_poly.pdbx_seq_one_letter_code
_entity_poly.pdbx_strand_id
1 'polypeptide(L)'
;MIFGRKDKSDTTSTTAPEPGSVEDQILRAPKALLHDHLDGGLRPQTIVEIADEVGYGALPATDAESLGTWFRESADSGSLERYLETFDHTLAVMQTADGLRRVAKECVLDLAADGVVYAESRYAPEQHLQAGLALEDVVEAVNEGFRQGEKEAAAAGTPIRVTALLTAMRHAAKSTEIAELAVRYRDQGVAGFDIAGAEAGFPPTRHLDAFEYLRRENAHFTIHAGEAFGLPSIWEAIQWCGADRLGHGVRIVDDILVNDRPFAADPAKALAADREDIYLGLLAAYVRDTRIPLEMCPSSNVQTGAAESVALHPITLLKRLRFRVTVNTDNRLMSGTSMSREMGLLVDEAGWTMDDLRWVTINAMKSAFIPFDERLAIIDGVVKPGYDALLQAPTA
;
A
#
# COMPACT_ATOMS: atom_id res chain seq x y z
N MET A 1 -20.23 15.26 12.35
CA MET A 1 -20.44 16.49 11.55
C MET A 1 -19.11 17.20 11.43
N ILE A 2 -18.38 16.95 10.35
CA ILE A 2 -17.20 17.74 9.98
C ILE A 2 -17.42 18.09 8.51
N PHE A 3 -17.57 19.39 8.27
CA PHE A 3 -17.88 19.97 6.97
C PHE A 3 -16.64 20.00 6.09
N GLY A 4 -16.87 19.91 4.77
CA GLY A 4 -15.86 19.74 3.74
C GLY A 4 -14.74 20.77 3.73
N ARG A 5 -13.53 20.29 3.44
CA ARG A 5 -12.44 21.09 2.89
C ARG A 5 -12.49 20.97 1.38
N LYS A 6 -12.57 22.12 0.70
CA LYS A 6 -12.19 22.21 -0.72
C LYS A 6 -10.67 22.18 -0.75
N ASP A 7 -10.08 21.06 -1.14
CA ASP A 7 -8.72 21.10 -1.66
C ASP A 7 -8.74 21.87 -2.98
N LYS A 8 -7.74 22.73 -3.14
CA LYS A 8 -7.49 23.41 -4.42
C LYS A 8 -7.29 22.31 -5.45
N SER A 9 -8.05 22.39 -6.55
CA SER A 9 -7.85 21.56 -7.73
C SER A 9 -6.40 21.71 -8.18
N ASP A 10 -5.57 20.74 -7.84
CA ASP A 10 -4.19 20.68 -8.30
C ASP A 10 -4.24 20.03 -9.68
N THR A 11 -4.32 20.89 -10.69
CA THR A 11 -4.14 20.48 -12.07
C THR A 11 -2.72 19.95 -12.19
N THR A 12 -2.57 18.63 -12.26
CA THR A 12 -1.30 17.98 -12.57
C THR A 12 -0.77 18.59 -13.86
N SER A 13 0.30 19.38 -13.75
CA SER A 13 1.03 19.88 -14.91
C SER A 13 1.51 18.68 -15.72
N THR A 14 1.09 18.56 -16.97
CA THR A 14 1.48 17.48 -17.90
C THR A 14 2.92 17.62 -18.42
N THR A 15 3.73 18.48 -17.79
CA THR A 15 5.12 18.71 -18.14
C THR A 15 6.02 17.80 -17.30
N ALA A 16 6.92 17.06 -17.95
CA ALA A 16 7.97 16.33 -17.25
C ALA A 16 8.73 17.28 -16.31
N PRO A 17 9.08 16.84 -15.09
CA PRO A 17 9.77 17.70 -14.13
C PRO A 17 11.11 18.19 -14.66
N GLU A 18 11.52 19.37 -14.21
CA GLU A 18 12.80 19.94 -14.60
C GLU A 18 13.94 19.00 -14.16
N PRO A 19 14.89 18.64 -15.04
CA PRO A 19 16.00 17.76 -14.70
C PRO A 19 16.78 18.27 -13.49
N GLY A 20 16.97 17.41 -12.48
CA GLY A 20 17.66 17.76 -11.24
C GLY A 20 16.80 18.43 -10.17
N SER A 21 15.53 18.75 -10.46
CA SER A 21 14.54 19.14 -9.44
C SER A 21 14.33 18.02 -8.41
N VAL A 22 13.78 18.37 -7.25
CA VAL A 22 13.40 17.38 -6.22
C VAL A 22 12.42 16.35 -6.79
N GLU A 23 11.48 16.79 -7.63
CA GLU A 23 10.51 15.90 -8.28
C GLU A 23 11.19 14.90 -9.24
N ASP A 24 12.13 15.36 -10.08
CA ASP A 24 12.95 14.47 -10.93
C ASP A 24 13.77 13.48 -10.10
N GLN A 25 14.37 13.95 -8.99
CA GLN A 25 15.11 13.08 -8.08
C GLN A 25 14.22 12.01 -7.44
N ILE A 26 13.00 12.36 -7.03
CA ILE A 26 12.04 11.42 -6.46
C ILE A 26 11.62 10.40 -7.52
N LEU A 27 11.27 10.81 -8.73
CA LEU A 27 10.91 9.89 -9.82
C LEU A 27 12.01 8.87 -10.09
N ARG A 28 13.27 9.31 -10.10
CA ARG A 28 14.44 8.46 -10.36
C ARG A 28 14.90 7.66 -9.15
N ALA A 29 14.45 7.99 -7.94
CA ALA A 29 14.83 7.27 -6.74
C ALA A 29 14.29 5.84 -6.79
N PRO A 30 15.09 4.82 -6.42
CA PRO A 30 14.60 3.46 -6.31
C PRO A 30 13.61 3.37 -5.14
N LYS A 31 12.44 2.77 -5.36
CA LYS A 31 11.36 2.68 -4.36
C LYS A 31 10.99 1.23 -4.10
N ALA A 32 10.45 0.94 -2.92
CA ALA A 32 9.92 -0.37 -2.56
C ALA A 32 8.53 -0.21 -1.97
N LEU A 33 7.56 -0.99 -2.47
CA LEU A 33 6.14 -0.88 -2.17
C LEU A 33 5.63 -2.18 -1.56
N LEU A 34 5.09 -2.16 -0.35
CA LEU A 34 4.63 -3.37 0.34
C LEU A 34 3.11 -3.44 0.51
N HIS A 35 2.39 -2.36 0.18
CA HIS A 35 0.96 -2.24 0.41
C HIS A 35 0.28 -1.51 -0.74
N ASP A 36 -0.15 -2.29 -1.72
CA ASP A 36 -0.82 -1.82 -2.93
C ASP A 36 -1.84 -2.84 -3.38
N HIS A 37 -3.11 -2.45 -3.44
CA HIS A 37 -4.21 -3.30 -3.88
C HIS A 37 -4.30 -3.26 -5.41
N LEU A 38 -4.12 -4.42 -6.04
CA LEU A 38 -4.17 -4.56 -7.50
C LEU A 38 -5.55 -4.16 -8.04
N ASP A 39 -6.61 -4.59 -7.36
CA ASP A 39 -8.03 -4.28 -7.58
C ASP A 39 -8.41 -2.83 -7.23
N GLY A 40 -7.49 -2.08 -6.61
CA GLY A 40 -7.58 -0.63 -6.38
C GLY A 40 -6.59 0.21 -7.20
N GLY A 41 -5.85 -0.40 -8.13
CA GLY A 41 -4.71 0.22 -8.81
C GLY A 41 -4.83 0.30 -10.34
N LEU A 42 -6.01 0.06 -10.90
CA LEU A 42 -6.25 -0.03 -12.34
C LEU A 42 -6.08 1.33 -13.04
N ARG A 43 -5.65 1.30 -14.31
CA ARG A 43 -5.72 2.48 -15.18
C ARG A 43 -7.18 2.74 -15.57
N PRO A 44 -7.70 3.98 -15.47
CA PRO A 44 -9.05 4.30 -15.90
C PRO A 44 -9.34 3.92 -17.35
N GLN A 45 -8.37 4.11 -18.25
CA GLN A 45 -8.48 3.73 -19.66
C GLN A 45 -8.69 2.21 -19.84
N THR A 46 -7.99 1.39 -19.05
CA THR A 46 -8.14 -0.07 -19.08
C THR A 46 -9.49 -0.51 -18.54
N ILE A 47 -10.03 0.19 -17.54
CA ILE A 47 -11.40 -0.07 -17.07
C ILE A 47 -12.41 0.16 -18.20
N VAL A 48 -12.32 1.30 -18.90
CA VAL A 48 -13.21 1.60 -20.04
C VAL A 48 -13.12 0.50 -21.11
N GLU A 49 -11.90 0.14 -21.52
CA GLU A 49 -11.69 -0.86 -22.58
C GLU A 49 -12.21 -2.25 -22.20
N ILE A 50 -11.88 -2.74 -21.01
CA ILE A 50 -12.36 -4.05 -20.57
C ILE A 50 -13.87 -4.03 -20.35
N ALA A 51 -14.43 -2.93 -19.81
CA ALA A 51 -15.87 -2.80 -19.64
C ALA A 51 -16.62 -2.94 -20.98
N ASP A 52 -16.10 -2.32 -22.05
CA ASP A 52 -16.65 -2.49 -23.39
C ASP A 52 -16.52 -3.94 -23.90
N GLU A 53 -15.36 -4.58 -23.68
CA GLU A 53 -15.10 -5.98 -24.08
C GLU A 53 -16.05 -6.98 -23.40
N VAL A 54 -16.33 -6.79 -22.11
CA VAL A 54 -17.17 -7.70 -21.31
C VAL A 54 -18.65 -7.28 -21.26
N GLY A 55 -19.01 -6.14 -21.86
CA GLY A 55 -20.37 -5.62 -21.89
C GLY A 55 -20.86 -5.00 -20.57
N TYR A 56 -19.96 -4.47 -19.75
CA TYR A 56 -20.27 -3.81 -18.49
C TYR A 56 -20.64 -2.33 -18.70
N GLY A 57 -21.94 -2.05 -18.80
CA GLY A 57 -22.46 -0.69 -19.10
C GLY A 57 -22.76 0.20 -17.89
N ALA A 58 -22.29 -0.15 -16.69
CA ALA A 58 -22.62 0.58 -15.46
C ALA A 58 -21.53 1.56 -15.01
N LEU A 59 -20.52 1.82 -15.83
CA LEU A 59 -19.49 2.80 -15.52
C LEU A 59 -20.10 4.22 -15.37
N PRO A 60 -19.62 5.00 -14.40
CA PRO A 60 -20.12 6.36 -14.16
C PRO A 60 -19.62 7.38 -15.19
N ALA A 61 -18.60 7.01 -15.97
CA ALA A 61 -18.05 7.78 -17.08
C ALA A 61 -17.46 6.84 -18.15
N THR A 62 -17.42 7.30 -19.41
CA THR A 62 -16.98 6.49 -20.57
C THR A 62 -15.60 6.88 -21.12
N ASP A 63 -14.98 7.91 -20.57
CA ASP A 63 -13.60 8.32 -20.90
C ASP A 63 -12.70 8.23 -19.67
N ALA A 64 -11.42 7.95 -19.88
CA ALA A 64 -10.46 7.68 -18.81
C ALA A 64 -10.28 8.85 -17.84
N GLU A 65 -10.27 10.09 -18.33
CA GLU A 65 -10.02 11.27 -17.51
C GLU A 65 -11.19 11.53 -16.54
N SER A 66 -12.42 11.54 -17.07
CA SER A 66 -13.62 11.72 -16.26
C SER A 66 -13.83 10.56 -15.30
N LEU A 67 -13.53 9.33 -15.74
CA LEU A 67 -13.62 8.14 -14.88
C LEU A 67 -12.61 8.22 -13.73
N GLY A 68 -11.34 8.53 -14.01
CA GLY A 68 -10.31 8.69 -12.98
C GLY A 68 -10.67 9.77 -11.96
N THR A 69 -11.23 10.90 -12.42
CA THR A 69 -11.74 11.96 -11.55
C THR A 69 -12.87 11.46 -10.66
N TRP A 70 -13.84 10.73 -11.22
CA TRP A 70 -14.94 10.16 -10.45
C TRP A 70 -14.44 9.18 -9.38
N PHE A 71 -13.48 8.31 -9.70
CA PHE A 71 -12.90 7.37 -8.74
C PHE A 71 -12.32 8.09 -7.52
N ARG A 72 -11.52 9.13 -7.77
CA ARG A 72 -10.91 9.95 -6.72
C ARG A 72 -11.96 10.67 -5.87
N GLU A 73 -12.91 11.34 -6.52
CA GLU A 73 -13.96 12.09 -5.82
C GLU A 73 -14.89 11.18 -5.01
N SER A 74 -15.16 9.97 -5.50
CA SER A 74 -15.99 8.98 -4.80
C SER A 74 -15.26 8.43 -3.57
N ALA A 75 -13.97 8.12 -3.69
CA ALA A 75 -13.15 7.63 -2.58
C ALA A 75 -12.92 8.70 -1.50
N ASP A 76 -12.76 9.96 -1.90
CA ASP A 76 -12.53 11.11 -1.00
C ASP A 76 -13.85 11.72 -0.46
N SER A 77 -15.00 11.10 -0.70
CA SER A 77 -16.30 11.70 -0.39
C SER A 77 -16.65 11.69 1.11
N GLY A 78 -15.85 11.03 1.95
CA GLY A 78 -16.16 10.77 3.36
C GLY A 78 -17.34 9.80 3.57
N SER A 79 -17.77 9.08 2.53
CA SER A 79 -18.82 8.06 2.61
C SER A 79 -18.25 6.68 2.31
N LEU A 80 -18.35 5.77 3.27
CA LEU A 80 -17.95 4.37 3.08
C LEU A 80 -18.70 3.72 1.91
N GLU A 81 -19.97 4.05 1.71
CA GLU A 81 -20.76 3.52 0.58
C GLU A 81 -20.17 3.93 -0.76
N ARG A 82 -19.80 5.21 -0.91
CA ARG A 82 -19.20 5.73 -2.14
C ARG A 82 -17.78 5.22 -2.36
N TYR A 83 -17.04 4.97 -1.29
CA TYR A 83 -15.74 4.31 -1.35
C TYR A 83 -15.89 2.88 -1.89
N LEU A 84 -16.83 2.10 -1.34
CA LEU A 84 -17.07 0.71 -1.77
C LEU A 84 -17.61 0.62 -3.20
N GLU A 85 -18.44 1.59 -3.63
CA GLU A 85 -18.93 1.69 -5.02
C GLU A 85 -17.78 1.70 -6.04
N THR A 86 -16.61 2.25 -5.69
CA THR A 86 -15.45 2.21 -6.60
C THR A 86 -14.98 0.79 -6.91
N PHE A 87 -15.04 -0.12 -5.93
CA PHE A 87 -14.66 -1.52 -6.12
C PHE A 87 -15.67 -2.28 -6.97
N ASP A 88 -16.96 -1.91 -6.98
CA ASP A 88 -17.94 -2.56 -7.83
C ASP A 88 -17.54 -2.47 -9.31
N HIS A 89 -16.94 -1.34 -9.72
CA HIS A 89 -16.48 -1.12 -11.09
C HIS A 89 -15.16 -1.84 -11.40
N THR A 90 -14.17 -1.79 -10.51
CA THR A 90 -12.88 -2.47 -10.75
C THR A 90 -13.04 -3.99 -10.72
N LEU A 91 -13.83 -4.52 -9.80
CA LEU A 91 -14.11 -5.94 -9.72
C LEU A 91 -14.90 -6.43 -10.94
N ALA A 92 -15.83 -5.64 -11.48
CA ALA A 92 -16.60 -6.02 -12.67
C ALA A 92 -15.70 -6.28 -13.89
N VAL A 93 -14.64 -5.49 -14.08
CA VAL A 93 -13.69 -5.66 -15.20
C VAL A 93 -12.60 -6.69 -14.90
N MET A 94 -12.53 -7.21 -13.67
CA MET A 94 -11.56 -8.23 -13.25
C MET A 94 -12.19 -9.61 -13.05
N GLN A 95 -13.28 -9.93 -13.75
CA GLN A 95 -13.93 -11.25 -13.67
C GLN A 95 -13.42 -12.27 -14.70
N THR A 96 -12.47 -11.90 -15.58
CA THR A 96 -11.90 -12.79 -16.60
C THR A 96 -10.40 -12.94 -16.42
N ALA A 97 -9.84 -14.11 -16.81
CA ALA A 97 -8.40 -14.35 -16.75
C ALA A 97 -7.62 -13.34 -17.62
N ASP A 98 -8.18 -12.92 -18.75
CA ASP A 98 -7.57 -11.91 -19.64
C ASP A 98 -7.53 -10.53 -18.98
N GLY A 99 -8.64 -10.11 -18.35
CA GLY A 99 -8.72 -8.85 -17.61
C GLY A 99 -7.75 -8.82 -16.43
N LEU A 100 -7.74 -9.86 -15.60
CA LEU A 100 -6.81 -10.01 -14.48
C LEU A 100 -5.35 -9.94 -14.92
N ARG A 101 -4.98 -10.70 -15.96
CA ARG A 101 -3.62 -10.72 -16.50
C ARG A 101 -3.20 -9.36 -17.05
N ARG A 102 -4.11 -8.67 -17.75
CA ARG A 102 -3.86 -7.33 -18.29
C ARG A 102 -3.63 -6.32 -17.17
N VAL A 103 -4.53 -6.28 -16.18
CA VAL A 103 -4.44 -5.38 -15.02
C VAL A 103 -3.15 -5.63 -14.22
N ALA A 104 -2.82 -6.90 -13.96
CA ALA A 104 -1.58 -7.29 -13.29
C ALA A 104 -0.34 -6.82 -14.07
N LYS A 105 -0.31 -7.03 -15.39
CA LYS A 105 0.79 -6.58 -16.24
C LYS A 105 0.97 -5.06 -16.20
N GLU A 106 -0.12 -4.32 -16.39
CA GLU A 106 -0.09 -2.86 -16.42
C GLU A 106 0.31 -2.26 -15.08
N CYS A 107 -0.08 -2.88 -13.97
CA CYS A 107 0.37 -2.53 -12.62
C CYS A 107 1.91 -2.59 -12.51
N VAL A 108 2.55 -3.67 -12.98
CA VAL A 108 4.01 -3.79 -12.96
C VAL A 108 4.67 -2.70 -13.81
N LEU A 109 4.12 -2.42 -14.99
CA LEU A 109 4.66 -1.39 -15.89
C LEU A 109 4.56 0.01 -15.28
N ASP A 110 3.46 0.34 -14.63
CA ASP A 110 3.28 1.64 -13.95
C ASP A 110 4.23 1.78 -12.78
N LEU A 111 4.37 0.74 -11.96
CA LEU A 111 5.30 0.72 -10.83
C LEU A 111 6.76 0.86 -11.30
N ALA A 112 7.15 0.16 -12.35
CA ALA A 112 8.48 0.26 -12.93
C ALA A 112 8.76 1.66 -13.50
N ALA A 113 7.78 2.26 -14.20
CA ALA A 113 7.88 3.62 -14.70
C ALA A 113 7.98 4.66 -13.56
N ASP A 114 7.39 4.37 -12.41
CA ASP A 114 7.46 5.17 -11.19
C ASP A 114 8.71 4.88 -10.33
N GLY A 115 9.72 4.19 -10.89
CA GLY A 115 11.00 3.92 -10.21
C GLY A 115 10.91 2.89 -9.08
N VAL A 116 9.82 2.13 -8.99
CA VAL A 116 9.69 1.03 -8.03
C VAL A 116 10.54 -0.15 -8.51
N VAL A 117 11.41 -0.63 -7.63
CA VAL A 117 12.33 -1.75 -7.90
C VAL A 117 11.85 -3.06 -7.27
N TYR A 118 10.95 -2.96 -6.27
CA TYR A 118 10.33 -4.09 -5.62
C TYR A 118 8.89 -3.75 -5.19
N ALA A 119 7.94 -4.65 -5.46
CA ALA A 119 6.57 -4.51 -5.00
C ALA A 119 5.97 -5.82 -4.46
N GLU A 120 5.16 -5.70 -3.41
CA GLU A 120 4.20 -6.71 -2.98
C GLU A 120 2.79 -6.16 -3.22
N SER A 121 2.15 -6.62 -4.31
CA SER A 121 0.80 -6.20 -4.67
C SER A 121 -0.21 -7.22 -4.15
N ARG A 122 -1.28 -6.76 -3.50
CA ARG A 122 -2.28 -7.58 -2.84
C ARG A 122 -3.61 -7.53 -3.57
N TYR A 123 -4.40 -8.59 -3.47
CA TYR A 123 -5.76 -8.65 -4.03
C TYR A 123 -6.50 -9.83 -3.40
N ALA A 124 -7.83 -9.83 -3.47
CA ALA A 124 -8.64 -10.91 -2.93
C ALA A 124 -9.11 -11.87 -4.04
N PRO A 125 -8.51 -13.08 -4.21
CA PRO A 125 -8.90 -13.98 -5.29
C PRO A 125 -10.39 -14.36 -5.27
N GLU A 126 -10.99 -14.39 -4.08
CA GLU A 126 -12.41 -14.70 -3.90
C GLU A 126 -13.38 -13.68 -4.49
N GLN A 127 -12.92 -12.47 -4.82
CA GLN A 127 -13.75 -11.42 -5.42
C GLN A 127 -13.86 -11.52 -6.96
N HIS A 128 -13.15 -12.48 -7.57
CA HIS A 128 -13.05 -12.62 -9.03
C HIS A 128 -13.69 -13.90 -9.59
N LEU A 129 -14.65 -14.47 -8.85
CA LEU A 129 -15.24 -15.78 -9.16
C LEU A 129 -16.62 -15.70 -9.86
N GLN A 130 -17.15 -14.49 -10.11
CA GLN A 130 -18.55 -14.32 -10.56
C GLN A 130 -18.78 -14.80 -12.01
N ALA A 131 -17.75 -14.77 -12.86
CA ALA A 131 -17.80 -15.28 -14.23
C ALA A 131 -17.24 -16.70 -14.38
N GLY A 132 -17.12 -17.47 -13.28
CA GLY A 132 -16.82 -18.90 -13.31
C GLY A 132 -15.34 -19.29 -13.20
N LEU A 133 -14.46 -18.34 -12.87
CA LEU A 133 -13.07 -18.66 -12.50
C LEU A 133 -13.04 -19.42 -11.17
N ALA A 134 -12.11 -20.37 -11.05
CA ALA A 134 -11.67 -20.92 -9.77
C ALA A 134 -10.63 -19.98 -9.12
N LEU A 135 -10.36 -20.17 -7.83
CA LEU A 135 -9.35 -19.37 -7.12
C LEU A 135 -7.96 -19.50 -7.76
N GLU A 136 -7.60 -20.71 -8.19
CA GLU A 136 -6.35 -21.01 -8.90
C GLU A 136 -6.25 -20.26 -10.22
N ASP A 137 -7.33 -20.19 -11.00
CA ASP A 137 -7.35 -19.46 -12.29
C ASP A 137 -7.02 -17.98 -12.09
N VAL A 138 -7.54 -17.38 -11.01
CA VAL A 138 -7.29 -15.99 -10.65
C VAL A 138 -5.82 -15.78 -10.30
N VAL A 139 -5.25 -16.65 -9.43
CA VAL A 139 -3.84 -16.55 -9.03
C VAL A 139 -2.89 -16.75 -10.21
N GLU A 140 -3.17 -17.71 -11.07
CA GLU A 140 -2.35 -17.98 -12.25
C GLU A 140 -2.41 -16.84 -13.27
N ALA A 141 -3.58 -16.26 -13.50
CA ALA A 141 -3.75 -15.10 -14.39
C ALA A 141 -2.95 -13.88 -13.90
N VAL A 142 -3.05 -13.56 -12.61
CA VAL A 142 -2.31 -12.43 -12.01
C VAL A 142 -0.80 -12.68 -12.04
N ASN A 143 -0.33 -13.87 -11.65
CA ASN A 143 1.10 -14.21 -11.68
C ASN A 143 1.67 -14.20 -13.11
N GLU A 144 0.91 -14.65 -14.11
CA GLU A 144 1.30 -14.51 -15.52
C GLU A 144 1.41 -13.04 -15.92
N GLY A 145 0.44 -12.20 -15.53
CA GLY A 145 0.49 -10.76 -15.79
C GLY A 145 1.71 -10.09 -15.18
N PHE A 146 2.02 -10.40 -13.92
CA PHE A 146 3.24 -9.91 -13.25
C PHE A 146 4.50 -10.34 -14.00
N ARG A 147 4.64 -11.62 -14.36
CA ARG A 147 5.80 -12.11 -15.13
C ARG A 147 5.95 -11.42 -16.49
N GLN A 148 4.84 -11.16 -17.18
CA GLN A 148 4.86 -10.42 -18.45
C GLN A 148 5.32 -8.97 -18.24
N GLY A 149 4.79 -8.30 -17.21
CA GLY A 149 5.12 -6.92 -16.89
C GLY A 149 6.58 -6.77 -16.47
N GLU A 150 7.10 -7.66 -15.62
CA GLU A 150 8.51 -7.66 -15.20
C GLU A 150 9.44 -7.82 -16.40
N LYS A 151 9.09 -8.72 -17.34
CA LYS A 151 9.85 -8.94 -18.57
C LYS A 151 9.85 -7.71 -19.49
N GLU A 152 8.69 -7.10 -19.70
CA GLU A 152 8.54 -5.88 -20.51
C GLU A 152 9.30 -4.70 -19.88
N ALA A 153 9.18 -4.50 -18.57
CA ALA A 153 9.88 -3.46 -17.83
C ALA A 153 11.41 -3.64 -17.87
N ALA A 154 11.91 -4.87 -17.69
CA ALA A 154 13.33 -5.17 -17.81
C ALA A 154 13.85 -4.88 -19.24
N ALA A 155 13.07 -5.22 -20.29
CA ALA A 155 13.43 -4.90 -21.67
C ALA A 155 13.43 -3.38 -21.95
N ALA A 156 12.61 -2.61 -21.22
CA ALA A 156 12.58 -1.15 -21.27
C ALA A 156 13.67 -0.48 -20.42
N GLY A 157 14.48 -1.25 -19.67
CA GLY A 157 15.57 -0.72 -18.83
C GLY A 157 15.15 -0.31 -17.42
N THR A 158 13.93 -0.66 -16.99
CA THR A 158 13.39 -0.39 -15.64
C THR A 158 13.03 -1.70 -14.93
N PRO A 159 14.02 -2.58 -14.63
CA PRO A 159 13.73 -3.87 -14.01
C PRO A 159 13.09 -3.69 -12.62
N ILE A 160 12.05 -4.48 -12.37
CA ILE A 160 11.30 -4.53 -11.11
C ILE A 160 11.05 -6.00 -10.74
N ARG A 161 10.93 -6.27 -9.44
CA ARG A 161 10.46 -7.55 -8.90
C ARG A 161 9.10 -7.37 -8.22
N VAL A 162 8.07 -8.09 -8.63
CA VAL A 162 6.70 -8.02 -8.10
C VAL A 162 6.20 -9.38 -7.62
N THR A 163 5.73 -9.43 -6.38
CA THR A 163 5.08 -10.61 -5.80
C THR A 163 3.65 -10.32 -5.37
N ALA A 164 2.81 -11.35 -5.37
CA ALA A 164 1.45 -11.28 -4.89
C ALA A 164 1.37 -11.48 -3.36
N LEU A 165 0.42 -10.80 -2.71
CA LEU A 165 -0.14 -11.21 -1.42
C LEU A 165 -1.60 -11.60 -1.65
N LEU A 166 -2.00 -12.78 -1.19
CA LEU A 166 -3.41 -13.20 -1.31
C LEU A 166 -4.20 -12.74 -0.09
N THR A 167 -5.21 -11.92 -0.34
CA THR A 167 -6.01 -11.30 0.70
C THR A 167 -7.31 -12.07 0.90
N ALA A 168 -7.66 -12.38 2.15
CA ALA A 168 -9.01 -12.80 2.50
C ALA A 168 -9.83 -11.62 3.03
N MET A 169 -11.10 -11.56 2.67
CA MET A 169 -12.00 -10.52 3.12
C MET A 169 -12.52 -10.83 4.52
N ARG A 170 -12.44 -9.86 5.42
CA ARG A 170 -12.86 -9.95 6.84
C ARG A 170 -14.29 -10.43 7.07
N HIS A 171 -15.17 -10.22 6.09
CA HIS A 171 -16.58 -10.57 6.14
C HIS A 171 -16.89 -11.89 5.42
N ALA A 172 -15.92 -12.51 4.76
CA ALA A 172 -16.05 -13.79 4.08
C ALA A 172 -15.56 -14.94 4.97
N ALA A 173 -16.09 -16.15 4.72
CA ALA A 173 -15.76 -17.36 5.48
C ALA A 173 -14.69 -18.24 4.79
N LYS A 174 -13.76 -17.62 4.04
CA LYS A 174 -12.79 -18.33 3.18
C LYS A 174 -11.33 -18.15 3.57
N SER A 175 -11.02 -17.46 4.68
CA SER A 175 -9.62 -17.14 5.02
C SER A 175 -8.68 -18.34 5.08
N THR A 176 -9.16 -19.51 5.52
CA THR A 176 -8.34 -20.74 5.53
C THR A 176 -8.05 -21.24 4.12
N GLU A 177 -9.03 -21.23 3.22
CA GLU A 177 -8.86 -21.62 1.82
C GLU A 177 -7.87 -20.69 1.10
N ILE A 178 -7.97 -19.37 1.33
CA ILE A 178 -7.04 -18.39 0.75
C ILE A 178 -5.63 -18.54 1.36
N ALA A 179 -5.52 -18.88 2.65
CA ALA A 179 -4.23 -19.16 3.28
C ALA A 179 -3.56 -20.43 2.70
N GLU A 180 -4.32 -21.52 2.50
CA GLU A 180 -3.85 -22.74 1.82
C GLU A 180 -3.38 -22.43 0.40
N LEU A 181 -4.09 -21.55 -0.31
CA LEU A 181 -3.71 -21.10 -1.64
C LEU A 181 -2.39 -20.29 -1.62
N ALA A 182 -2.23 -19.37 -0.67
CA ALA A 182 -1.00 -18.60 -0.52
C ALA A 182 0.21 -19.51 -0.26
N VAL A 183 0.04 -20.51 0.61
CA VAL A 183 1.05 -21.53 0.91
C VAL A 183 1.39 -22.37 -0.32
N ARG A 184 0.39 -22.73 -1.14
CA ARG A 184 0.56 -23.53 -2.37
C ARG A 184 1.37 -22.79 -3.45
N TYR A 185 1.16 -21.49 -3.60
CA TYR A 185 1.81 -20.66 -4.63
C TYR A 185 3.04 -19.89 -4.14
N ARG A 186 3.56 -20.20 -2.94
CA ARG A 186 4.67 -19.46 -2.32
C ARG A 186 5.96 -19.41 -3.15
N ASP A 187 6.22 -20.49 -3.89
CA ASP A 187 7.39 -20.63 -4.76
C ASP A 187 7.07 -20.24 -6.22
N GLN A 188 5.89 -19.67 -6.46
CA GLN A 188 5.34 -19.39 -7.78
C GLN A 188 4.85 -17.93 -7.92
N GLY A 189 5.33 -17.02 -7.07
CA GLY A 189 5.07 -15.59 -7.16
C GLY A 189 4.19 -15.01 -6.05
N VAL A 190 3.65 -15.82 -5.15
CA VAL A 190 2.94 -15.34 -3.94
C VAL A 190 3.93 -15.26 -2.78
N ALA A 191 4.13 -14.09 -2.19
CA ALA A 191 5.06 -13.92 -1.07
C ALA A 191 4.40 -14.06 0.31
N GLY A 192 3.07 -13.95 0.39
CA GLY A 192 2.38 -14.03 1.67
C GLY A 192 0.86 -13.88 1.58
N PHE A 193 0.27 -13.71 2.75
CA PHE A 193 -1.17 -13.60 2.96
C PHE A 193 -1.53 -12.28 3.66
N ASP A 194 -2.76 -11.81 3.46
CA ASP A 194 -3.33 -10.66 4.15
C ASP A 194 -4.82 -10.88 4.50
N ILE A 195 -5.36 -10.05 5.40
CA ILE A 195 -6.80 -9.83 5.50
C ILE A 195 -7.15 -8.35 5.37
N ALA A 196 -8.20 -8.05 4.61
CA ALA A 196 -8.66 -6.69 4.35
C ALA A 196 -10.20 -6.57 4.41
N GLY A 197 -10.71 -5.38 4.09
CA GLY A 197 -12.11 -5.00 4.24
C GLY A 197 -12.40 -4.35 5.59
N ALA A 198 -13.69 -4.16 5.90
CA ALA A 198 -14.13 -3.42 7.09
C ALA A 198 -13.49 -3.96 8.37
N GLU A 199 -12.70 -3.14 9.06
CA GLU A 199 -11.97 -3.53 10.27
C GLU A 199 -12.87 -3.53 11.52
N ALA A 200 -13.60 -2.42 11.73
CA ALA A 200 -14.47 -2.26 12.89
C ALA A 200 -15.63 -3.28 12.84
N GLY A 201 -15.76 -4.10 13.89
CA GLY A 201 -16.78 -5.15 13.97
C GLY A 201 -16.40 -6.48 13.32
N PHE A 202 -15.23 -6.57 12.66
CA PHE A 202 -14.69 -7.78 12.07
C PHE A 202 -13.25 -8.03 12.54
N PRO A 203 -13.06 -8.40 13.83
CA PRO A 203 -11.74 -8.54 14.41
C PRO A 203 -10.91 -9.61 13.70
N PRO A 204 -9.57 -9.46 13.63
CA PRO A 204 -8.70 -10.45 12.98
C PRO A 204 -8.80 -11.83 13.65
N THR A 205 -9.17 -11.89 14.92
CA THR A 205 -9.36 -13.14 15.68
C THR A 205 -10.44 -14.08 15.10
N ARG A 206 -11.28 -13.62 14.17
CA ARG A 206 -12.19 -14.50 13.41
C ARG A 206 -11.48 -15.42 12.41
N HIS A 207 -10.22 -15.13 12.10
CA HIS A 207 -9.43 -15.84 11.09
C HIS A 207 -8.26 -16.62 11.72
N LEU A 208 -8.33 -16.94 13.02
CA LEU A 208 -7.25 -17.61 13.76
C LEU A 208 -6.79 -18.92 13.10
N ASP A 209 -7.73 -19.74 12.62
CA ASP A 209 -7.39 -21.01 11.96
C ASP A 209 -6.47 -20.80 10.74
N ALA A 210 -6.70 -19.74 9.97
CA ALA A 210 -5.86 -19.39 8.82
C ALA A 210 -4.46 -18.94 9.27
N PHE A 211 -4.38 -18.08 10.29
CA PHE A 211 -3.09 -17.61 10.83
C PHE A 211 -2.29 -18.73 11.49
N GLU A 212 -2.94 -19.64 12.22
CA GLU A 212 -2.30 -20.81 12.80
C GLU A 212 -1.76 -21.75 11.72
N TYR A 213 -2.52 -21.95 10.64
CA TYR A 213 -2.06 -22.70 9.48
C TYR A 213 -0.82 -22.05 8.83
N LEU A 214 -0.87 -20.74 8.53
CA LEU A 214 0.25 -20.00 7.91
C LEU A 214 1.53 -20.11 8.76
N ARG A 215 1.42 -19.92 10.08
CA ARG A 215 2.57 -20.07 11.00
C ARG A 215 3.16 -21.47 10.97
N ARG A 216 2.33 -22.51 10.93
CA ARG A 216 2.78 -23.92 10.85
C ARG A 216 3.51 -24.22 9.54
N GLU A 217 3.11 -23.55 8.46
CA GLU A 217 3.70 -23.71 7.12
C GLU A 217 4.90 -22.77 6.87
N ASN A 218 5.31 -21.97 7.86
CA ASN A 218 6.35 -20.93 7.73
C ASN A 218 6.03 -19.89 6.65
N ALA A 219 4.75 -19.60 6.45
CA ALA A 219 4.29 -18.60 5.49
C ALA A 219 4.12 -17.22 6.15
N HIS A 220 4.54 -16.19 5.44
CA HIS A 220 4.43 -14.81 5.90
C HIS A 220 3.04 -14.24 5.75
N PHE A 221 2.66 -13.36 6.68
CA PHE A 221 1.41 -12.63 6.56
C PHE A 221 1.42 -11.26 7.22
N THR A 222 0.72 -10.33 6.58
CA THR A 222 0.38 -9.01 7.10
C THR A 222 -1.09 -8.97 7.47
N ILE A 223 -1.50 -8.01 8.29
CA ILE A 223 -2.91 -7.83 8.66
C ILE A 223 -3.22 -6.33 8.64
N HIS A 224 -4.23 -5.90 7.88
CA HIS A 224 -4.77 -4.54 8.01
C HIS A 224 -5.25 -4.31 9.44
N ALA A 225 -4.61 -3.43 10.20
CA ALA A 225 -4.99 -3.16 11.57
C ALA A 225 -4.55 -1.76 12.02
N GLY A 226 -5.38 -1.14 12.84
CA GLY A 226 -5.10 0.18 13.39
C GLY A 226 -5.29 1.29 12.39
N GLU A 227 -6.27 1.18 11.48
CA GLU A 227 -6.71 2.28 10.63
C GLU A 227 -8.07 2.80 11.11
N ALA A 228 -9.08 1.94 11.15
CA ALA A 228 -10.47 2.30 11.48
C ALA A 228 -10.93 1.83 12.89
N PHE A 229 -10.26 0.86 13.52
CA PHE A 229 -10.63 0.38 14.87
C PHE A 229 -9.67 0.82 16.00
N GLY A 230 -8.40 1.08 15.68
CA GLY A 230 -7.42 1.65 16.61
C GLY A 230 -6.53 0.62 17.33
N LEU A 231 -6.12 0.93 18.56
CA LEU A 231 -5.17 0.09 19.32
C LEU A 231 -5.63 -1.36 19.56
N PRO A 232 -6.92 -1.66 19.81
CA PRO A 232 -7.34 -3.04 20.05
C PRO A 232 -7.09 -3.98 18.87
N SER A 233 -7.31 -3.54 17.63
CA SER A 233 -7.03 -4.37 16.45
C SER A 233 -5.54 -4.56 16.22
N ILE A 234 -4.71 -3.54 16.46
CA ILE A 234 -3.24 -3.69 16.41
C ILE A 234 -2.82 -4.75 17.43
N TRP A 235 -3.32 -4.65 18.66
CA TRP A 235 -3.02 -5.61 19.72
C TRP A 235 -3.47 -7.02 19.34
N GLU A 236 -4.67 -7.21 18.80
CA GLU A 236 -5.17 -8.52 18.38
C GLU A 236 -4.38 -9.10 17.19
N ALA A 237 -4.05 -8.26 16.20
CA ALA A 237 -3.26 -8.67 15.04
C ALA A 237 -1.87 -9.19 15.45
N ILE A 238 -1.25 -8.55 16.44
CA ILE A 238 0.08 -8.97 16.93
C ILE A 238 -0.05 -10.14 17.91
N GLN A 239 -0.83 -9.99 18.98
CA GLN A 239 -0.73 -10.87 20.14
C GLN A 239 -1.50 -12.19 19.94
N TRP A 240 -2.66 -12.12 19.28
CA TRP A 240 -3.43 -13.32 18.96
C TRP A 240 -3.06 -13.89 17.59
N CYS A 241 -2.91 -13.01 16.61
CA CYS A 241 -2.76 -13.42 15.22
C CYS A 241 -1.29 -13.52 14.78
N GLY A 242 -0.34 -12.95 15.52
CA GLY A 242 1.09 -13.11 15.23
C GLY A 242 1.54 -12.49 13.91
N ALA A 243 0.94 -11.37 13.50
CA ALA A 243 1.26 -10.71 12.23
C ALA A 243 2.75 -10.34 12.12
N ASP A 244 3.35 -10.61 10.96
CA ASP A 244 4.73 -10.20 10.67
C ASP A 244 4.83 -8.70 10.40
N ARG A 245 3.76 -8.12 9.83
CA ARG A 245 3.61 -6.69 9.51
C ARG A 245 2.17 -6.24 9.77
N LEU A 246 1.97 -4.93 9.88
CA LEU A 246 0.65 -4.33 9.98
C LEU A 246 0.37 -3.51 8.72
N GLY A 247 -0.71 -3.86 8.02
CA GLY A 247 -1.33 -2.99 7.03
C GLY A 247 -1.80 -1.72 7.74
N HIS A 248 -1.26 -0.57 7.34
CA HIS A 248 -1.34 0.69 8.07
C HIS A 248 -0.63 0.66 9.43
N GLY A 249 -1.35 0.35 10.52
CA GLY A 249 -0.88 0.54 11.89
C GLY A 249 -0.80 2.00 12.34
N VAL A 250 -1.41 2.93 11.59
CA VAL A 250 -1.32 4.39 11.79
C VAL A 250 -1.79 4.83 13.19
N ARG A 251 -2.82 4.18 13.71
CA ARG A 251 -3.37 4.46 15.06
C ARG A 251 -2.51 3.95 16.20
N ILE A 252 -1.34 3.33 15.95
CA ILE A 252 -0.36 3.05 17.01
C ILE A 252 0.07 4.33 17.74
N VAL A 253 -0.05 5.48 17.07
CA VAL A 253 0.21 6.80 17.62
C VAL A 253 -0.71 7.16 18.79
N ASP A 254 -1.88 6.52 18.91
CA ASP A 254 -2.79 6.72 20.04
C ASP A 254 -2.22 6.16 21.36
N ASP A 255 -1.25 5.25 21.28
CA ASP A 255 -0.50 4.74 22.43
C ASP A 255 0.78 5.56 22.70
N ILE A 256 0.88 6.77 22.13
CA ILE A 256 1.99 7.70 22.33
C ILE A 256 1.46 8.98 22.99
N LEU A 257 2.08 9.33 24.12
CA LEU A 257 1.80 10.58 24.82
C LEU A 257 2.93 11.57 24.57
N VAL A 258 2.55 12.82 24.33
CA VAL A 258 3.44 13.98 24.27
C VAL A 258 3.03 14.95 25.35
N ASN A 259 3.91 15.21 26.32
CA ASN A 259 3.59 16.06 27.47
C ASN A 259 2.28 15.64 28.16
N ASP A 260 2.15 14.33 28.46
CA ASP A 260 0.97 13.68 29.05
C ASP A 260 -0.34 13.81 28.26
N ARG A 261 -0.26 14.11 26.95
CA ARG A 261 -1.42 14.22 26.06
C ARG A 261 -1.30 13.28 24.86
N PRO A 262 -2.41 12.68 24.39
CA PRO A 262 -2.39 11.88 23.15
C PRO A 262 -1.94 12.70 21.95
N PHE A 263 -1.29 12.06 20.97
CA PHE A 263 -0.91 12.69 19.71
C PHE A 263 -2.07 13.46 19.05
N ALA A 264 -3.26 12.84 19.00
CA ALA A 264 -4.44 13.42 18.37
C ALA A 264 -4.94 14.72 19.02
N ALA A 265 -4.47 15.08 20.22
CA ALA A 265 -4.86 16.32 20.88
C ALA A 265 -4.24 17.56 20.21
N ASP A 266 -3.02 17.45 19.69
CA ASP A 266 -2.31 18.51 18.96
C ASP A 266 -1.18 17.90 18.11
N PRO A 267 -1.49 17.37 16.91
CA PRO A 267 -0.51 16.73 16.04
C PRO A 267 0.68 17.62 15.70
N ALA A 268 0.44 18.92 15.49
CA ALA A 268 1.50 19.88 15.16
C ALA A 268 2.50 20.01 16.32
N LYS A 269 2.01 20.16 17.55
CA LYS A 269 2.87 20.19 18.74
C LYS A 269 3.56 18.86 18.98
N ALA A 270 2.87 17.73 18.76
CA ALA A 270 3.45 16.41 18.89
C ALA A 270 4.63 16.19 17.90
N LEU A 271 4.46 16.65 16.67
CA LEU A 271 5.50 16.63 15.64
C LEU A 271 6.66 17.59 15.95
N ALA A 272 6.46 18.63 16.74
CA ALA A 272 7.54 19.54 17.17
C ALA A 272 8.22 19.12 18.50
N ALA A 273 7.65 18.16 19.23
CA ALA A 273 8.12 17.83 20.57
C ALA A 273 9.50 17.17 20.63
N ASP A 274 10.27 17.51 21.67
CA ASP A 274 11.54 16.90 21.99
C ASP A 274 11.35 15.45 22.49
N ARG A 275 12.41 14.64 22.39
CA ARG A 275 12.32 13.21 22.70
C ARG A 275 12.00 12.95 24.18
N GLU A 276 12.49 13.80 25.07
CA GLU A 276 12.26 13.69 26.53
C GLU A 276 10.78 13.85 26.90
N ASP A 277 10.01 14.58 26.08
CA ASP A 277 8.58 14.84 26.30
C ASP A 277 7.68 13.71 25.79
N ILE A 278 8.25 12.69 25.15
CA ILE A 278 7.52 11.61 24.49
C ILE A 278 7.57 10.33 25.32
N TYR A 279 6.39 9.88 25.74
CA TYR A 279 6.19 8.61 26.41
C TYR A 279 5.52 7.62 25.45
N LEU A 280 6.10 6.42 25.34
CA LEU A 280 5.48 5.31 24.62
C LEU A 280 4.73 4.43 25.60
N GLY A 281 3.46 4.15 25.30
CA GLY A 281 2.72 3.09 25.93
C GLY A 281 3.30 1.71 25.59
N LEU A 282 2.74 0.68 26.25
CA LEU A 282 3.29 -0.67 26.19
C LEU A 282 3.22 -1.26 24.77
N LEU A 283 2.16 -0.98 24.03
CA LEU A 283 1.97 -1.52 22.68
C LEU A 283 2.89 -0.81 21.68
N ALA A 284 2.96 0.52 21.72
CA ALA A 284 3.87 1.31 20.90
C ALA A 284 5.34 0.95 21.17
N ALA A 285 5.72 0.78 22.44
CA ALA A 285 7.06 0.33 22.80
C ALA A 285 7.35 -1.08 22.24
N TYR A 286 6.42 -2.03 22.43
CA TYR A 286 6.56 -3.39 21.90
C TYR A 286 6.74 -3.40 20.38
N VAL A 287 5.87 -2.71 19.64
CA VAL A 287 5.93 -2.59 18.16
C VAL A 287 7.27 -2.02 17.72
N ARG A 288 7.73 -0.93 18.35
CA ARG A 288 9.02 -0.30 18.02
C ARG A 288 10.19 -1.22 18.29
N ASP A 289 10.21 -1.86 19.45
CA ASP A 289 11.37 -2.60 19.96
C ASP A 289 11.52 -3.97 19.27
N THR A 290 10.41 -4.59 18.87
CA THR A 290 10.37 -5.82 18.06
C THR A 290 10.46 -5.57 16.55
N ARG A 291 10.52 -4.29 16.13
CA ARG A 291 10.66 -3.86 14.73
C ARG A 291 9.50 -4.26 13.81
N ILE A 292 8.29 -4.44 14.34
CA ILE A 292 7.10 -4.76 13.54
C ILE A 292 6.87 -3.65 12.51
N PRO A 293 6.88 -3.96 11.20
CA PRO A 293 6.67 -2.98 10.15
C PRO A 293 5.26 -2.41 10.13
N LEU A 294 5.18 -1.09 9.92
CA LEU A 294 3.95 -0.34 9.72
C LEU A 294 3.88 0.08 8.26
N GLU A 295 2.97 -0.53 7.51
CA GLU A 295 2.76 -0.28 6.09
C GLU A 295 1.91 0.98 5.89
N MET A 296 2.51 2.16 6.09
CA MET A 296 1.79 3.44 6.12
C MET A 296 1.43 3.90 4.70
N CYS A 297 0.25 4.52 4.55
CA CYS A 297 -0.29 4.94 3.26
C CYS A 297 -0.78 6.39 3.36
N PRO A 298 0.09 7.42 3.26
CA PRO A 298 -0.25 8.79 3.64
C PRO A 298 -1.50 9.37 2.98
N SER A 299 -1.65 9.29 1.65
CA SER A 299 -2.88 9.80 0.98
C SER A 299 -4.12 9.04 1.43
N SER A 300 -4.07 7.70 1.45
CA SER A 300 -5.18 6.85 1.90
C SER A 300 -5.57 7.18 3.35
N ASN A 301 -4.60 7.29 4.25
CA ASN A 301 -4.84 7.62 5.66
C ASN A 301 -5.45 9.02 5.87
N VAL A 302 -5.21 9.98 4.96
CA VAL A 302 -5.92 11.26 4.96
C VAL A 302 -7.37 11.07 4.50
N GLN A 303 -7.60 10.36 3.39
CA GLN A 303 -8.93 10.10 2.83
C GLN A 303 -9.83 9.29 3.79
N THR A 304 -9.26 8.31 4.50
CA THR A 304 -9.97 7.50 5.50
C THR A 304 -10.14 8.21 6.85
N GLY A 305 -9.56 9.40 7.01
CA GLY A 305 -9.64 10.21 8.22
C GLY A 305 -8.76 9.73 9.37
N ALA A 306 -7.83 8.81 9.11
CA ALA A 306 -6.83 8.36 10.09
C ALA A 306 -5.78 9.45 10.40
N ALA A 307 -5.56 10.39 9.47
CA ALA A 307 -4.72 11.57 9.64
C ALA A 307 -5.41 12.84 9.08
N GLU A 308 -5.05 14.03 9.59
CA GLU A 308 -5.66 15.29 9.12
C GLU A 308 -5.11 15.76 7.76
N SER A 309 -3.82 15.57 7.53
CA SER A 309 -3.10 15.95 6.31
C SER A 309 -1.76 15.21 6.26
N VAL A 310 -1.05 15.27 5.13
CA VAL A 310 0.30 14.70 5.04
C VAL A 310 1.29 15.43 5.96
N ALA A 311 1.20 16.77 6.03
CA ALA A 311 2.00 17.58 6.97
C ALA A 311 1.83 17.15 8.44
N LEU A 312 0.61 16.76 8.84
CA LEU A 312 0.28 16.36 10.21
C LEU A 312 0.26 14.83 10.40
N HIS A 313 0.73 14.07 9.42
CA HIS A 313 0.62 12.62 9.42
C HIS A 313 1.52 11.98 10.50
N PRO A 314 1.03 10.96 11.26
CA PRO A 314 1.79 10.30 12.32
C PRO A 314 3.12 9.68 11.86
N ILE A 315 3.24 9.33 10.57
CA ILE A 315 4.44 8.70 9.99
C ILE A 315 5.73 9.47 10.30
N THR A 316 5.69 10.80 10.32
CA THR A 316 6.87 11.64 10.59
C THR A 316 7.33 11.51 12.05
N LEU A 317 6.38 11.49 13.00
CA LEU A 317 6.69 11.22 14.40
C LEU A 317 7.25 9.81 14.59
N LEU A 318 6.60 8.81 13.97
CA LEU A 318 7.00 7.40 14.05
C LEU A 318 8.41 7.18 13.46
N LYS A 319 8.73 7.83 12.32
CA LYS A 319 10.09 7.88 11.75
C LYS A 319 11.10 8.43 12.75
N ARG A 320 10.83 9.60 13.35
CA ARG A 320 11.73 10.23 14.33
C ARG A 320 11.95 9.34 15.55
N LEU A 321 10.91 8.64 15.99
CA LEU A 321 10.95 7.68 17.08
C LEU A 321 11.52 6.30 16.67
N ARG A 322 12.03 6.19 15.44
CA ARG A 322 12.69 5.01 14.87
C ARG A 322 11.79 3.78 14.75
N PHE A 323 10.46 3.95 14.68
CA PHE A 323 9.57 2.85 14.27
C PHE A 323 9.94 2.37 12.87
N ARG A 324 9.61 1.12 12.55
CA ARG A 324 9.81 0.57 11.21
C ARG A 324 8.61 0.94 10.32
N VAL A 325 8.55 2.20 9.93
CA VAL A 325 7.56 2.65 8.93
C VAL A 325 8.05 2.36 7.51
N THR A 326 7.10 2.10 6.62
CA THR A 326 7.27 2.09 5.16
C THR A 326 6.28 3.09 4.53
N VAL A 327 6.47 3.46 3.27
CA VAL A 327 5.55 4.35 2.51
C VAL A 327 4.95 3.53 1.38
N ASN A 328 3.63 3.61 1.22
CA ASN A 328 2.89 2.82 0.25
C ASN A 328 1.69 3.58 -0.32
N THR A 329 1.11 3.06 -1.39
CA THR A 329 0.04 3.68 -2.17
C THR A 329 -1.36 3.25 -1.76
N ASP A 330 -1.52 2.07 -1.16
CA ASP A 330 -2.82 1.45 -0.90
C ASP A 330 -3.63 1.25 -2.20
N ASN A 331 -4.49 2.19 -2.56
CA ASN A 331 -5.33 2.13 -3.75
C ASN A 331 -4.97 3.26 -4.71
N ARG A 332 -4.04 3.03 -5.67
CA ARG A 332 -3.54 4.10 -6.57
C ARG A 332 -4.64 4.86 -7.31
N LEU A 333 -5.65 4.15 -7.81
CA LEU A 333 -6.74 4.75 -8.56
C LEU A 333 -7.65 5.58 -7.65
N MET A 334 -8.11 4.99 -6.55
CA MET A 334 -9.03 5.61 -5.60
C MET A 334 -8.38 6.82 -4.90
N SER A 335 -7.12 6.70 -4.51
CA SER A 335 -6.38 7.80 -3.89
C SER A 335 -5.82 8.81 -4.89
N GLY A 336 -5.91 8.54 -6.20
CA GLY A 336 -5.32 9.36 -7.25
C GLY A 336 -3.83 9.61 -7.00
N THR A 337 -3.09 8.54 -6.71
CA THR A 337 -1.71 8.62 -6.21
C THR A 337 -0.75 7.63 -6.89
N SER A 338 0.55 7.85 -6.66
CA SER A 338 1.67 6.99 -7.09
C SER A 338 2.73 6.97 -5.99
N MET A 339 3.73 6.08 -6.08
CA MET A 339 4.81 6.04 -5.11
C MET A 339 5.63 7.34 -5.12
N SER A 340 5.91 7.91 -6.30
CA SER A 340 6.57 9.22 -6.38
C SER A 340 5.71 10.33 -5.79
N ARG A 341 4.38 10.28 -5.96
CA ARG A 341 3.48 11.27 -5.37
C ARG A 341 3.44 11.16 -3.84
N GLU A 342 3.34 9.96 -3.27
CA GLU A 342 3.41 9.76 -1.81
C GLU A 342 4.72 10.30 -1.23
N MET A 343 5.85 10.00 -1.87
CA MET A 343 7.16 10.53 -1.46
C MET A 343 7.25 12.05 -1.63
N GLY A 344 6.73 12.60 -2.73
CA GLY A 344 6.66 14.03 -3.00
C GLY A 344 5.89 14.78 -1.92
N LEU A 345 4.70 14.32 -1.58
CA LEU A 345 3.89 14.92 -0.51
C LEU A 345 4.62 14.93 0.83
N LEU A 346 5.35 13.86 1.17
CA LEU A 346 6.14 13.82 2.41
C LEU A 346 7.31 14.81 2.39
N VAL A 347 7.93 15.03 1.24
CA VAL A 347 9.01 16.02 1.09
C VAL A 347 8.43 17.44 1.17
N ASP A 348 7.38 17.73 0.41
CA ASP A 348 6.82 19.06 0.26
C ASP A 348 6.04 19.52 1.51
N GLU A 349 5.27 18.62 2.13
CA GLU A 349 4.38 18.97 3.25
C GLU A 349 4.94 18.60 4.62
N ALA A 350 5.71 17.51 4.71
CA ALA A 350 6.21 16.98 5.99
C ALA A 350 7.72 17.17 6.19
N GLY A 351 8.40 17.85 5.25
CA GLY A 351 9.82 18.19 5.34
C GLY A 351 10.74 16.98 5.30
N TRP A 352 10.34 15.88 4.66
CA TRP A 352 11.21 14.74 4.45
C TRP A 352 12.32 15.09 3.46
N THR A 353 13.45 14.42 3.61
CA THR A 353 14.64 14.60 2.75
C THR A 353 14.87 13.35 1.88
N MET A 354 15.73 13.45 0.88
CA MET A 354 16.17 12.28 0.11
C MET A 354 16.80 11.18 0.98
N ASP A 355 17.46 11.55 2.10
CA ASP A 355 17.97 10.59 3.08
C ASP A 355 16.84 9.88 3.85
N ASP A 356 15.74 10.57 4.13
CA ASP A 356 14.55 9.95 4.72
C ASP A 356 13.89 8.98 3.75
N LEU A 357 13.79 9.36 2.47
CA LEU A 357 13.30 8.49 1.40
C LEU A 357 14.17 7.24 1.26
N ARG A 358 15.50 7.40 1.26
CA ARG A 358 16.45 6.28 1.28
C ARG A 358 16.20 5.37 2.49
N TRP A 359 16.09 5.95 3.68
CA TRP A 359 15.87 5.21 4.91
C TRP A 359 14.55 4.42 4.87
N VAL A 360 13.47 5.01 4.36
CA VAL A 360 12.17 4.35 4.32
C VAL A 360 12.10 3.26 3.25
N THR A 361 12.77 3.44 2.11
CA THR A 361 12.92 2.39 1.08
C THR A 361 13.72 1.21 1.63
N ILE A 362 14.80 1.45 2.36
CA ILE A 362 15.56 0.37 3.02
C ILE A 362 14.72 -0.31 4.11
N ASN A 363 13.85 0.42 4.82
CA ASN A 363 12.92 -0.20 5.76
C ASN A 363 11.94 -1.12 5.06
N ALA A 364 11.36 -0.69 3.93
CA ALA A 364 10.47 -1.51 3.12
C ALA A 364 11.18 -2.79 2.67
N MET A 365 12.36 -2.67 2.04
CA MET A 365 13.09 -3.87 1.60
C MET A 365 13.48 -4.81 2.74
N LYS A 366 13.84 -4.30 3.92
CA LYS A 366 14.12 -5.15 5.08
C LYS A 366 12.88 -5.80 5.69
N SER A 367 11.69 -5.38 5.27
CA SER A 367 10.38 -5.88 5.71
C SER A 367 9.69 -6.71 4.62
N ALA A 368 10.28 -6.81 3.43
CA ALA A 368 9.75 -7.63 2.35
C ALA A 368 9.72 -9.12 2.73
N PHE A 369 8.77 -9.85 2.17
CA PHE A 369 8.54 -11.28 2.40
C PHE A 369 9.32 -12.18 1.44
N ILE A 370 10.01 -11.62 0.44
CA ILE A 370 10.97 -12.38 -0.37
C ILE A 370 12.20 -12.83 0.46
N PRO A 371 12.90 -13.90 0.02
CA PRO A 371 14.10 -14.41 0.69
C PRO A 371 15.15 -13.35 1.04
N PHE A 372 15.85 -13.56 2.15
CA PHE A 372 16.84 -12.61 2.67
C PHE A 372 17.92 -12.21 1.65
N ASP A 373 18.43 -13.17 0.88
CA ASP A 373 19.48 -12.90 -0.10
C ASP A 373 18.96 -12.03 -1.27
N GLU A 374 17.71 -12.22 -1.69
CA GLU A 374 17.06 -11.36 -2.69
C GLU A 374 16.85 -9.95 -2.15
N ARG A 375 16.45 -9.81 -0.88
CA ARG A 375 16.35 -8.50 -0.22
C ARG A 375 17.69 -7.79 -0.18
N LEU A 376 18.76 -8.49 0.17
CA LEU A 376 20.12 -7.91 0.18
C LEU A 376 20.56 -7.51 -1.21
N ALA A 377 20.33 -8.34 -2.22
CA ALA A 377 20.68 -8.02 -3.61
C ALA A 377 20.02 -6.72 -4.09
N ILE A 378 18.74 -6.51 -3.77
CA ILE A 378 18.01 -5.28 -4.12
C ILE A 378 18.52 -4.10 -3.27
N ILE A 379 18.72 -4.28 -1.96
CA ILE A 379 19.20 -3.20 -1.07
C ILE A 379 20.59 -2.70 -1.49
N ASP A 380 21.53 -3.62 -1.66
CA ASP A 380 22.95 -3.30 -1.88
C ASP A 380 23.29 -3.08 -3.35
N GLY A 381 22.57 -3.73 -4.27
CA GLY A 381 22.80 -3.62 -5.72
C GLY A 381 22.00 -2.52 -6.40
N VAL A 382 20.85 -2.12 -5.86
CA VAL A 382 19.92 -1.18 -6.52
C VAL A 382 19.60 0.02 -5.64
N VAL A 383 19.05 -0.21 -4.44
CA VAL A 383 18.54 0.89 -3.59
C VAL A 383 19.67 1.80 -3.13
N LYS A 384 20.68 1.28 -2.44
CA LYS A 384 21.78 2.12 -1.93
C LYS A 384 22.53 2.85 -3.07
N PRO A 385 22.98 2.17 -4.15
CA PRO A 385 23.65 2.84 -5.26
C PRO A 385 22.78 3.90 -5.95
N GLY A 386 21.49 3.63 -6.12
CA GLY A 386 20.56 4.59 -6.74
C GLY A 386 20.43 5.88 -5.93
N TYR A 387 20.27 5.78 -4.60
CA TYR A 387 20.27 6.97 -3.74
C TYR A 387 21.64 7.65 -3.65
N ASP A 388 22.74 6.89 -3.60
CA ASP A 388 24.09 7.48 -3.57
C ASP A 388 24.37 8.32 -4.83
N ALA A 389 23.91 7.87 -6.00
CA ALA A 389 24.03 8.62 -7.25
C ALA A 389 23.22 9.93 -7.25
N LEU A 390 22.03 9.94 -6.63
CA LEU A 390 21.20 11.13 -6.51
C LEU A 390 21.76 12.14 -5.51
N LEU A 391 22.30 11.66 -4.38
CA LEU A 391 22.86 12.51 -3.32
C LEU A 391 24.23 13.11 -3.68
N GLN A 392 24.97 12.50 -4.61
CA GLN A 392 26.27 13.00 -5.10
C GLN A 392 26.16 13.90 -6.32
N ALA A 393 24.98 13.99 -6.96
CA ALA A 393 24.78 14.90 -8.08
C ALA A 393 24.95 16.35 -7.61
N PRO A 394 25.81 17.17 -8.26
CA PRO A 394 25.94 18.57 -7.89
C PRO A 394 24.57 19.24 -8.05
N THR A 395 24.09 19.91 -6.99
CA THR A 395 22.93 20.79 -7.06
C THR A 395 23.17 21.80 -8.18
N ALA A 396 22.36 21.70 -9.24
CA ALA A 396 22.45 22.56 -10.42
C ALA A 396 22.11 24.01 -10.09
#